data_AF-A0A336NES5-F1
#
_entry.id   AF-A0A336NES5-F1
#
_cell.length_a   1.000
_cell.length_b   1.000
_cell.length_c   1.000
_cell.angle_alpha   90.00
_cell.angle_beta   90.00
_cell.angle_gamma   90.00
#
_symmetry.space_group_name_H-M   'P 1'
#
loop_
_entity.id
_entity.type
_entity.pdbx_description
1 polymer ?
#
loop_
_entity_poly.entity_id
_entity_poly.type
_entity_poly.pdbx_seq_one_letter_code
_entity_poly.pdbx_strand_id
1 'polypeptide(L)'
;MKFAKIKNSKEKDKSTVIYNSNIIMTDILLEAYEYIVNGNPSLEWVMERQCVKTDKKSGIVNDANRYAIGTISNPAYPLELFQRIIL
;
A
#
# COMPACT_ATOMS: atom_id res chain seq x y z
N MET A 1 -2.80 2.51 -3.10
CA MET A 1 -1.44 3.01 -2.79
C MET A 1 -0.49 2.72 -3.95
N LYS A 2 0.45 3.61 -4.24
CA LYS A 2 1.51 3.37 -5.24
C LYS A 2 2.74 4.23 -4.93
N PHE A 3 3.92 3.77 -5.33
CA PHE A 3 5.12 4.60 -5.28
C PHE A 3 5.01 5.81 -6.20
N ALA A 4 5.67 6.90 -5.83
CA ALA A 4 5.85 8.04 -6.71
C ALA A 4 6.76 7.66 -7.91
N LYS A 5 6.68 8.47 -8.97
CA LYS A 5 7.51 8.29 -10.17
C LYS A 5 8.62 9.32 -10.14
N ILE A 6 9.84 8.87 -10.40
CA ILE A 6 10.98 9.76 -10.63
C ILE A 6 10.87 10.31 -12.06
N LYS A 7 11.04 11.63 -12.21
CA LYS A 7 11.00 12.28 -13.53
C LYS A 7 12.10 11.69 -14.42
N ASN A 8 11.74 11.29 -15.63
CA ASN A 8 12.65 10.72 -16.64
C ASN A 8 13.36 9.41 -16.23
N SER A 9 12.86 8.67 -15.22
CA SER A 9 13.39 7.36 -14.86
C SER A 9 12.33 6.26 -14.98
N LYS A 10 12.79 5.04 -15.21
CA LYS A 10 11.96 3.82 -15.11
C LYS A 10 11.80 3.36 -13.67
N GLU A 11 12.65 3.84 -12.77
CA GLU A 11 12.63 3.51 -11.35
C GLU A 11 11.52 4.27 -10.62
N LYS A 12 11.04 3.64 -9.55
CA LYS A 12 10.03 4.22 -8.66
C LYS A 12 10.71 4.86 -7.48
N ASP A 13 10.19 5.99 -7.02
CA ASP A 13 10.64 6.61 -5.79
C ASP A 13 10.00 5.87 -4.60
N LYS A 14 10.83 5.11 -3.87
CA LYS A 14 10.42 4.35 -2.68
C LYS A 14 10.35 5.21 -1.41
N SER A 15 10.88 6.43 -1.43
CA SER A 15 10.76 7.38 -0.32
C SER A 15 9.37 8.03 -0.23
N THR A 16 8.60 7.95 -1.32
CA THR A 16 7.27 8.55 -1.43
C THR A 16 6.21 7.55 -1.86
N VAL A 17 5.15 7.41 -1.06
CA VAL A 17 3.98 6.59 -1.36
C VAL A 17 2.73 7.46 -1.46
N ILE A 18 2.08 7.41 -2.63
CA ILE A 18 0.79 8.04 -2.88
C ILE A 18 -0.30 7.07 -2.41
N TYR A 19 -0.97 7.37 -1.30
CA TYR A 19 -2.06 6.54 -0.77
C TYR A 19 -3.31 6.68 -1.66
N ASN A 20 -3.78 7.91 -1.84
CA ASN A 20 -4.90 8.30 -2.70
C ASN A 20 -4.67 9.72 -3.29
N SER A 21 -5.70 10.38 -3.82
CA SER A 21 -5.58 11.74 -4.38
C SER A 21 -5.28 12.84 -3.37
N ASN A 22 -5.52 12.57 -2.08
CA ASN A 22 -5.50 13.56 -1.02
C ASN A 22 -4.39 13.31 0.01
N ILE A 23 -3.85 12.09 0.07
CA ILE A 23 -2.88 11.67 1.08
C ILE A 23 -1.64 11.09 0.38
N ILE A 24 -0.49 11.66 0.71
CA ILE A 24 0.83 11.25 0.26
C ILE A 24 1.71 11.09 1.51
N MET A 25 2.45 10.00 1.60
CA MET A 25 3.45 9.75 2.63
C MET A 25 4.83 9.95 2.01
N THR A 26 5.65 10.79 2.64
CA THR A 26 7.02 11.10 2.23
C THR A 26 8.01 10.63 3.30
N ASP A 27 9.31 10.75 3.00
CA ASP A 27 10.39 10.49 3.95
C ASP A 27 10.41 9.05 4.50
N ILE A 28 9.95 8.10 3.68
CA ILE A 28 10.02 6.67 4.00
C ILE A 28 11.47 6.21 3.80
N LEU A 29 12.09 5.77 4.89
CA LEU A 29 13.44 5.20 4.89
C LEU A 29 13.49 3.93 4.00
N LEU A 30 14.56 3.78 3.22
CA LEU A 30 14.71 2.65 2.29
C LEU A 30 14.88 1.32 3.06
N GLU A 31 15.46 1.41 4.26
CA GLU A 31 15.64 0.32 5.21
C GLU A 31 14.32 -0.34 5.60
N ALA A 32 13.20 0.41 5.60
CA ALA A 32 11.87 -0.12 5.89
C ALA A 32 11.40 -1.18 4.86
N TYR A 33 12.02 -1.22 3.67
CA TYR A 33 11.75 -2.23 2.64
C TYR A 33 12.66 -3.46 2.73
N GLU A 34 13.66 -3.47 3.62
CA GLU A 34 14.57 -4.61 3.79
C GLU A 34 13.93 -5.78 4.54
N TYR A 35 12.82 -5.55 5.24
CA TYR A 35 12.08 -6.62 5.88
C TYR A 35 11.29 -7.45 4.85
N ILE A 36 11.91 -8.54 4.38
CA ILE A 36 11.38 -9.43 3.36
C ILE A 36 10.54 -10.55 3.97
N VAL A 37 9.33 -10.73 3.45
CA VAL A 37 8.44 -11.85 3.77
C VAL A 37 8.10 -12.58 2.47
N ASN A 38 8.41 -13.87 2.41
CA ASN A 38 8.12 -14.72 1.24
C ASN A 38 8.61 -14.12 -0.10
N GLY A 39 9.83 -13.55 -0.09
CA GLY A 39 10.50 -13.01 -1.29
C GLY A 39 10.15 -11.58 -1.69
N ASN A 40 9.22 -10.90 -0.99
CA ASN A 40 8.92 -9.48 -1.24
C ASN A 40 8.98 -8.65 0.05
N PRO A 41 9.28 -7.33 -0.03
CA PRO A 41 9.17 -6.42 1.11
C PRO A 41 7.78 -6.44 1.74
N SER A 42 7.72 -6.43 3.07
CA SER A 42 6.46 -6.42 3.81
C SER A 42 5.57 -5.22 3.49
N LEU A 43 6.18 -4.06 3.25
CA LEU A 43 5.47 -2.86 2.79
C LEU A 43 4.83 -3.07 1.41
N GLU A 44 5.51 -3.73 0.49
CA GLU A 44 4.97 -4.02 -0.85
C GLU A 44 3.78 -4.99 -0.77
N TRP A 45 3.80 -5.96 0.15
CA TRP A 45 2.65 -6.82 0.42
C TRP A 45 1.41 -6.05 0.87
N VAL A 46 1.59 -5.06 1.75
CA VAL A 46 0.46 -4.23 2.22
C VAL A 46 -0.05 -3.34 1.09
N MET A 47 0.83 -2.72 0.31
CA MET A 47 0.43 -1.92 -0.84
C MET A 47 -0.38 -2.72 -1.87
N GLU A 48 -0.01 -3.99 -2.11
CA GLU A 48 -0.72 -4.88 -3.02
C GLU A 48 -2.10 -5.29 -2.46
N ARG A 49 -2.18 -5.65 -1.17
CA ARG A 49 -3.41 -6.17 -0.57
C ARG A 49 -4.40 -5.08 -0.18
N GLN A 50 -3.93 -3.91 0.24
CA GLN A 50 -4.76 -2.77 0.63
C GLN A 50 -5.19 -1.95 -0.60
N CYS A 51 -5.85 -2.60 -1.54
CA CYS A 51 -6.40 -1.98 -2.74
C CYS A 51 -7.78 -2.54 -3.09
N VAL A 52 -8.44 -1.88 -4.06
CA VAL A 52 -9.65 -2.43 -4.69
C VAL A 52 -9.22 -3.14 -5.96
N LYS A 53 -9.46 -4.45 -6.02
CA LYS A 53 -9.09 -5.30 -7.16
C LYS A 53 -10.26 -6.19 -7.55
N THR A 54 -10.56 -6.23 -8.84
CA THR A 54 -11.57 -7.15 -9.37
C THR A 54 -10.86 -8.32 -10.03
N ASP A 55 -11.19 -9.54 -9.62
CA ASP A 55 -10.73 -10.74 -10.32
C ASP A 55 -11.43 -10.83 -11.68
N LYS A 56 -10.65 -10.92 -12.76
CA LYS A 56 -11.19 -10.87 -14.13
C LYS A 56 -11.96 -12.13 -14.51
N LYS A 57 -11.65 -13.28 -13.88
CA LYS A 57 -12.27 -14.56 -14.23
C LYS A 57 -13.63 -14.73 -13.57
N SER A 58 -13.71 -14.41 -12.28
CA SER A 58 -14.92 -14.56 -11.46
C SER A 58 -15.76 -13.29 -11.38
N GLY A 59 -15.20 -12.12 -11.68
CA GLY A 59 -15.85 -10.83 -11.47
C GLY A 59 -15.94 -10.40 -10.00
N ILE A 60 -15.35 -11.17 -9.07
CA ILE A 60 -15.41 -10.87 -7.63
C ILE A 60 -14.53 -9.65 -7.33
N VAL A 61 -15.13 -8.64 -6.70
CA VAL A 61 -14.44 -7.43 -6.23
C VAL A 61 -13.92 -7.67 -4.82
N ASN A 62 -12.59 -7.64 -4.69
CA ASN A 62 -11.92 -7.54 -3.40
C ASN A 62 -11.69 -6.05 -3.09
N ASP A 63 -12.36 -5.55 -2.05
CA ASP A 63 -12.29 -4.16 -1.61
C ASP A 63 -11.85 -4.10 -0.14
N ALA A 64 -10.59 -3.72 0.07
CA ALA A 64 -10.02 -3.57 1.40
C ALA A 64 -10.77 -2.55 2.29
N ASN A 65 -11.43 -1.54 1.70
CA ASN A 65 -12.18 -0.55 2.46
C ASN A 65 -13.44 -1.15 3.10
N ARG A 66 -14.06 -2.15 2.46
CA ARG A 66 -15.20 -2.86 3.05
C ARG A 66 -14.81 -3.59 4.32
N TYR A 67 -13.63 -4.20 4.35
CA TYR A 67 -13.09 -4.85 5.55
C TYR A 67 -12.77 -3.82 6.65
N ALA A 68 -12.13 -2.72 6.27
CA ALA A 68 -11.80 -1.62 7.18
C ALA A 68 -13.05 -1.06 7.90
N ILE A 69 -14.14 -0.86 7.16
CA ILE A 69 -15.39 -0.34 7.70
C ILE A 69 -16.20 -1.43 8.41
N GLY A 70 -16.40 -2.58 7.77
CA GLY A 70 -17.35 -3.60 8.23
C GLY A 70 -16.81 -4.57 9.29
N THR A 71 -15.49 -4.74 9.39
CA THR A 71 -14.87 -5.66 10.36
C THR A 71 -14.03 -4.92 11.39
N ILE A 72 -13.16 -4.02 10.94
CA ILE A 72 -12.27 -3.28 11.85
C ILE A 72 -12.98 -2.07 12.48
N SER A 73 -14.06 -1.57 11.86
CA SER A 73 -14.72 -0.32 12.25
C SER A 73 -13.77 0.89 12.28
N ASN A 74 -12.74 0.89 11.42
CA ASN A 74 -11.81 2.00 11.23
C ASN A 74 -11.55 2.22 9.73
N PRO A 75 -12.13 3.26 9.10
CA PRO A 75 -11.89 3.57 7.69
C PRO A 75 -10.42 3.88 7.36
N ALA A 76 -9.63 4.37 8.34
CA ALA A 76 -8.21 4.67 8.16
C ALA A 76 -7.31 3.42 8.29
N TYR A 77 -7.88 2.26 8.64
CA TYR A 77 -7.12 1.04 8.89
C TYR A 77 -6.11 0.68 7.77
N PRO A 78 -6.44 0.76 6.47
CA PRO A 78 -5.46 0.46 5.42
C PRO A 78 -4.22 1.37 5.45
N LEU A 79 -4.43 2.66 5.76
CA LEU A 79 -3.35 3.64 5.88
C LEU A 79 -2.52 3.38 7.14
N GLU A 80 -3.19 3.23 8.29
CA GLU A 80 -2.51 2.98 9.56
C GLU A 80 -1.71 1.68 9.54
N LEU A 81 -2.24 0.62 8.90
CA LEU A 81 -1.53 -0.65 8.77
C LEU A 81 -0.21 -0.48 8.02
N PHE A 82 -0.19 0.32 6.96
CA PHE A 82 1.04 0.62 6.23
C PHE A 82 2.02 1.40 7.11
N GLN A 83 1.55 2.43 7.82
CA GLN A 83 2.36 3.24 8.72
C GLN A 83 2.98 2.42 9.86
N ARG A 84 2.23 1.46 10.43
CA ARG A 84 2.71 0.59 11.51
C ARG A 84 3.83 -0.38 11.10
N ILE A 85 4.00 -0.66 9.81
CA ILE A 85 5.08 -1.53 9.30
C ILE A 85 6.35 -0.72 9.02
N ILE A 86 6.23 0.59 8.82
CA ILE A 86 7.39 1.47 8.63
C ILE A 86 8.16 1.65 9.95
N LEU A 87 7.43 1.70 11.08
CA LEU A 87 7.96 1.84 12.45
C LEU A 87 8.69 0.58 12.94
#